data_AF-A0A352KP35-F1
#
_entry.id   AF-A0A352KP35-F1
#
_cell.length_a   1.000
_cell.length_b   1.000
_cell.length_c   1.000
_cell.angle_alpha   90.00
_cell.angle_beta   90.00
_cell.angle_gamma   90.00
#
_symmetry.space_group_name_H-M   'P 1'
#
loop_
_entity.id
_entity.type
_entity.pdbx_description
1 polymer ?
#
loop_
_entity_poly.entity_id
_entity_poly.type
_entity_poly.pdbx_seq_one_letter_code
_entity_poly.pdbx_strand_id
1 'polypeptide(L)'
;TLFLAACVNLEIPKIVDSYQVGRNLGHMSALQYIEQYRQPGDKVVSVHPMPAAIVFGGIDYYLMELVQFDEIYLKDNRLIDRWAGGQLVSKPDHLRQLFHRHSRLWIILDEPEADKTTERFKQMILQSGEVRFEFFGGKVALWDQSRGTLATMPDWGGSVDSY
;
A
#
# COMPACT_ATOMS: atom_id res chain seq x y z
N THR A 1 32.16 8.90 36.65
CA THR A 1 31.76 7.49 36.50
C THR A 1 30.44 7.43 35.74
N LEU A 2 30.46 6.80 34.57
CA LEU A 2 29.33 6.22 33.79
C LEU A 2 28.29 7.05 33.01
N PHE A 3 28.17 8.38 33.11
CA PHE A 3 27.14 9.09 32.30
C PHE A 3 27.61 9.72 30.98
N LEU A 4 28.90 10.09 30.83
CA LEU A 4 29.38 10.74 29.60
C LEU A 4 29.84 9.77 28.49
N ALA A 5 30.08 8.50 28.82
CA ALA A 5 30.56 7.51 27.85
C ALA A 5 29.44 6.92 26.97
N ALA A 6 28.18 7.11 27.33
CA ALA A 6 27.03 6.58 26.58
C ALA A 6 26.66 7.44 25.36
N CYS A 7 27.03 8.72 25.34
CA CYS A 7 26.64 9.62 24.24
C CYS A 7 27.59 9.59 23.04
N VAL A 8 28.82 9.11 23.21
CA VAL A 8 29.87 9.18 22.16
C VAL A 8 29.91 7.91 21.29
N ASN A 9 29.21 6.85 21.69
CA ASN A 9 29.12 5.60 20.91
C ASN A 9 27.77 5.41 20.20
N LEU A 10 26.98 6.48 20.11
CA LEU A 10 25.88 6.54 19.16
C LEU A 10 26.52 6.72 17.78
N GLU A 11 26.57 5.65 17.01
CA GLU A 11 26.84 5.71 15.58
C GLU A 11 25.67 6.43 14.90
N ILE A 12 25.59 7.75 15.11
CA ILE A 12 24.61 8.65 14.49
C ILE A 12 24.52 8.38 12.97
N PRO A 13 25.62 8.09 12.24
CA PRO A 13 25.54 7.69 10.84
C PRO A 13 24.75 6.38 10.61
N LYS A 14 24.93 5.34 11.44
CA LYS A 14 24.17 4.08 11.30
C LYS A 14 22.69 4.24 11.66
N ILE A 15 22.39 5.13 12.61
CA ILE A 15 21.01 5.49 12.94
C ILE A 15 20.37 6.20 11.74
N VAL A 16 21.05 7.18 11.14
CA VAL A 16 20.57 7.91 9.95
C VAL A 16 20.47 6.99 8.71
N ASP A 17 21.44 6.11 8.48
CA ASP A 17 21.43 5.13 7.38
C ASP A 17 20.32 4.08 7.57
N SER A 18 20.01 3.66 8.81
CA SER A 18 18.93 2.71 9.08
C SER A 18 17.54 3.24 8.67
N TYR A 19 17.33 4.55 8.72
CA TYR A 19 16.07 5.17 8.30
C TYR A 19 15.88 5.17 6.77
N GLN A 20 16.96 5.17 5.99
CA GLN A 20 16.90 5.15 4.52
C GLN A 20 17.07 3.74 3.93
N VAL A 21 17.84 2.87 4.58
CA VAL A 21 18.02 1.46 4.20
C VAL A 21 16.77 0.62 4.53
N GLY A 22 15.92 1.06 5.46
CA GLY A 22 14.81 0.26 6.00
C GLY A 22 13.58 0.08 5.10
N ARG A 23 13.10 1.10 4.38
CA ARG A 23 11.77 1.02 3.73
C ARG A 23 11.72 0.20 2.44
N ASN A 24 12.71 0.33 1.57
CA ASN A 24 12.73 -0.39 0.30
C ASN A 24 12.93 -1.91 0.50
N LEU A 25 13.73 -2.31 1.49
CA LEU A 25 13.90 -3.73 1.88
C LEU A 25 12.59 -4.31 2.45
N GLY A 26 11.86 -3.52 3.24
CA GLY A 26 10.53 -3.89 3.73
C GLY A 26 9.55 -4.19 2.60
N HIS A 27 9.47 -3.30 1.62
CA HIS A 27 8.61 -3.45 0.45
C HIS A 27 8.96 -4.67 -0.41
N MET A 28 10.25 -4.95 -0.61
CA MET A 28 10.66 -6.16 -1.32
C MET A 28 10.19 -7.43 -0.61
N SER A 29 10.25 -7.45 0.72
CA SER A 29 9.74 -8.58 1.52
C SER A 29 8.22 -8.75 1.37
N ALA A 30 7.46 -7.64 1.36
CA ALA A 30 6.02 -7.66 1.12
C ALA A 30 5.66 -8.23 -0.25
N LEU A 31 6.38 -7.82 -1.30
CA LEU A 31 6.17 -8.29 -2.65
C LEU A 31 6.54 -9.77 -2.81
N GLN A 32 7.65 -10.21 -2.23
CA GLN A 32 8.04 -11.62 -2.21
C GLN A 32 7.01 -12.49 -1.48
N TYR A 33 6.48 -12.00 -0.37
CA TYR A 33 5.39 -12.68 0.33
C TYR A 33 4.17 -12.83 -0.58
N ILE A 34 3.73 -11.74 -1.23
CA ILE A 34 2.60 -11.80 -2.16
C ILE A 34 2.88 -12.78 -3.31
N GLU A 35 4.08 -12.77 -3.91
CA GLU A 35 4.45 -13.71 -4.98
C GLU A 35 4.27 -15.17 -4.57
N GLN A 36 4.65 -15.50 -3.33
CA GLN A 36 4.59 -16.86 -2.82
C GLN A 36 3.15 -17.36 -2.57
N TYR A 37 2.22 -16.46 -2.23
CA TYR A 37 0.87 -16.83 -1.77
C TYR A 37 -0.26 -16.40 -2.72
N ARG A 38 0.04 -15.60 -3.74
CA ARG A 38 -0.97 -15.17 -4.72
C ARG A 38 -1.43 -16.34 -5.59
N GLN A 39 -2.70 -16.31 -5.96
CA GLN A 39 -3.30 -17.24 -6.91
C GLN A 39 -3.50 -16.56 -8.27
N PRO A 40 -3.65 -17.34 -9.36
CA PRO A 40 -4.05 -16.79 -10.65
C PRO A 40 -5.34 -15.97 -10.52
N GLY A 41 -5.30 -14.71 -11.00
CA GLY A 41 -6.42 -13.79 -10.94
C GLY A 41 -6.42 -12.83 -9.75
N ASP A 42 -5.62 -13.08 -8.71
CA ASP A 42 -5.39 -12.11 -7.64
C ASP A 42 -4.84 -10.80 -8.21
N LYS A 43 -5.20 -9.68 -7.58
CA LYS A 43 -4.71 -8.35 -7.96
C LYS A 43 -3.91 -7.71 -6.85
N VAL A 44 -2.97 -6.86 -7.23
CA VAL A 44 -2.08 -6.16 -6.30
C VAL A 44 -2.36 -4.65 -6.33
N VAL A 45 -2.58 -4.11 -5.14
CA VAL A 45 -2.71 -2.70 -4.84
C VAL A 45 -1.50 -2.29 -4.00
N SER A 46 -0.80 -1.23 -4.39
CA SER A 46 0.39 -0.76 -3.65
C SER A 46 0.44 0.77 -3.56
N VAL A 47 0.90 1.28 -2.42
CA VAL A 47 1.29 2.69 -2.23
C VAL A 47 2.70 3.00 -2.78
N HIS A 48 3.46 1.96 -3.12
CA HIS A 48 4.81 2.05 -3.67
C HIS A 48 4.92 1.21 -4.95
N PRO A 49 4.74 1.81 -6.14
CA PRO A 49 4.72 1.09 -7.41
C PRO A 49 6.10 0.65 -7.89
N MET A 50 7.15 1.44 -7.64
CA MET A 50 8.48 1.17 -8.20
C MET A 50 9.07 -0.21 -7.82
N PRO A 51 9.05 -0.65 -6.55
CA PRO A 51 9.60 -1.97 -6.22
C PRO A 51 8.81 -3.11 -6.88
N ALA A 52 7.50 -2.93 -7.07
CA ALA A 52 6.64 -3.92 -7.68
C ALA A 52 6.84 -4.03 -9.21
N ALA A 53 7.26 -2.94 -9.89
CA ALA A 53 7.68 -3.01 -11.29
C ALA A 53 8.86 -3.99 -11.49
N ILE A 54 9.73 -4.13 -10.49
CA ILE A 54 10.88 -5.04 -10.54
C ILE A 54 10.45 -6.50 -10.27
N VAL A 55 9.60 -6.72 -9.25
CA VAL A 55 9.23 -8.07 -8.81
C VAL A 55 8.15 -8.71 -9.70
N PHE A 56 7.14 -7.93 -10.09
CA PHE A 56 5.96 -8.42 -10.82
C PHE A 56 5.92 -7.98 -12.29
N GLY A 57 6.80 -7.07 -12.71
CA GLY A 57 6.69 -6.40 -14.00
C GLY A 57 5.60 -5.31 -14.05
N GLY A 58 4.99 -4.97 -12.90
CA GLY A 58 3.95 -3.95 -12.77
C GLY A 58 3.05 -4.17 -11.56
N ILE A 59 2.04 -3.33 -11.39
CA ILE A 59 0.94 -3.54 -10.43
C ILE A 59 -0.40 -3.31 -11.13
N ASP A 60 -1.47 -3.86 -10.58
CA ASP A 60 -2.81 -3.63 -11.12
C ASP A 60 -3.34 -2.24 -10.71
N TYR A 61 -3.07 -1.84 -9.46
CA TYR A 61 -3.62 -0.62 -8.88
C TYR A 61 -2.61 0.14 -8.03
N TYR A 62 -2.58 1.46 -8.21
CA TYR A 62 -1.74 2.36 -7.44
C TYR A 62 -2.57 3.12 -6.39
N LEU A 63 -2.27 2.92 -5.10
CA LEU A 63 -3.02 3.51 -4.00
C LEU A 63 -2.40 4.84 -3.56
N MET A 64 -3.11 5.93 -3.79
CA MET A 64 -2.68 7.28 -3.41
C MET A 64 -3.92 8.18 -3.24
N GLU A 65 -4.36 8.33 -2.00
CA GLU A 65 -5.48 9.22 -1.63
C GLU A 65 -5.05 10.69 -1.67
N LEU A 66 -3.87 10.97 -1.13
CA LEU A 66 -3.26 12.28 -1.17
C LEU A 66 -2.42 12.38 -2.45
N VAL A 67 -3.07 12.77 -3.54
CA VAL A 67 -2.45 12.81 -4.88
C VAL A 67 -1.26 13.75 -4.90
N GLN A 68 -0.09 13.20 -5.25
CA GLN A 68 1.16 13.93 -5.41
C GLN A 68 1.40 14.24 -6.90
N PHE A 69 2.05 15.38 -7.15
CA PHE A 69 2.38 15.82 -8.51
C PHE A 69 3.43 14.90 -9.15
N ASP A 70 3.35 14.73 -10.47
CA ASP A 70 4.31 13.97 -11.31
C ASP A 70 4.39 12.45 -11.06
N GLU A 71 3.37 11.88 -10.40
CA GLU A 71 3.30 10.43 -10.14
C GLU A 71 2.37 9.67 -11.09
N ILE A 72 1.42 10.38 -11.71
CA ILE A 72 0.33 9.82 -12.51
C ILE A 72 0.15 10.57 -13.83
N TYR A 73 -0.36 9.87 -14.84
CA TYR A 73 -0.73 10.45 -16.13
C TYR A 73 -2.04 9.85 -16.65
N LEU A 74 -2.76 10.59 -17.51
CA LEU A 74 -4.00 10.12 -18.11
C LEU A 74 -3.70 9.26 -19.35
N LYS A 75 -4.23 8.05 -19.38
CA LYS A 75 -4.18 7.13 -20.53
C LYS A 75 -5.51 6.38 -20.65
N ASP A 76 -6.11 6.39 -21.84
CA ASP A 76 -7.37 5.69 -22.13
C ASP A 76 -8.47 5.99 -21.08
N ASN A 77 -8.61 7.28 -20.71
CA ASN A 77 -9.54 7.77 -19.70
C ASN A 77 -9.34 7.18 -18.28
N ARG A 78 -8.10 6.76 -17.96
CA ARG A 78 -7.70 6.26 -16.64
C ARG A 78 -6.45 6.98 -16.17
N LEU A 79 -6.40 7.32 -14.88
CA LEU A 79 -5.18 7.81 -14.24
C LEU A 79 -4.28 6.61 -13.94
N ILE A 80 -3.09 6.59 -14.51
CA ILE A 80 -2.13 5.49 -14.46
C ILE A 80 -0.85 5.97 -13.79
N ASP A 81 -0.27 5.16 -12.90
CA ASP A 81 1.03 5.45 -12.34
C ASP A 81 2.14 5.31 -13.39
N ARG A 82 3.12 6.21 -13.33
CA ARG A 82 4.17 6.30 -14.36
C ARG A 82 5.27 5.24 -14.27
N TRP A 83 5.32 4.44 -13.20
CA TRP A 83 6.43 3.53 -12.93
C TRP A 83 6.07 2.06 -13.15
N ALA A 84 4.89 1.62 -12.69
CA ALA A 84 4.45 0.24 -12.68
C ALA A 84 3.12 0.01 -13.44
N GLY A 85 2.50 1.07 -13.98
CA GLY A 85 1.34 0.99 -14.88
C GLY A 85 0.00 0.69 -14.20
N GLY A 86 -0.06 0.71 -12.87
CA GLY A 86 -1.25 0.54 -12.06
C GLY A 86 -2.24 1.69 -12.20
N GLN A 87 -3.52 1.36 -12.18
CA GLN A 87 -4.59 2.35 -12.18
C GLN A 87 -4.74 3.00 -10.81
N LEU A 88 -4.84 4.33 -10.76
CA LEU A 88 -4.98 5.10 -9.53
C LEU A 88 -6.26 4.74 -8.75
N VAL A 89 -6.08 4.50 -7.47
CA VAL A 89 -7.10 4.36 -6.43
C VAL A 89 -6.85 5.45 -5.41
N SER A 90 -7.66 6.51 -5.46
CA SER A 90 -7.49 7.70 -4.61
C SER A 90 -8.68 8.01 -3.71
N LYS A 91 -9.77 7.23 -3.82
CA LYS A 91 -11.02 7.45 -3.09
C LYS A 91 -11.55 6.14 -2.52
N PRO A 92 -12.27 6.19 -1.38
CA PRO A 92 -12.99 5.03 -0.84
C PRO A 92 -13.89 4.32 -1.84
N ASP A 93 -14.57 5.06 -2.71
CA ASP A 93 -15.42 4.48 -3.76
C ASP A 93 -14.66 3.65 -4.78
N HIS A 94 -13.47 4.10 -5.18
CA HIS A 94 -12.64 3.33 -6.09
C HIS A 94 -12.27 2.00 -5.45
N LEU A 95 -11.86 2.00 -4.17
CA LEU A 95 -11.54 0.79 -3.44
C LEU A 95 -12.77 -0.14 -3.32
N ARG A 96 -13.95 0.40 -2.99
CA ARG A 96 -15.21 -0.35 -2.97
C ARG A 96 -15.47 -1.03 -4.31
N GLN A 97 -15.33 -0.31 -5.41
CA GLN A 97 -15.51 -0.87 -6.75
C GLN A 97 -14.52 -2.01 -7.03
N LEU A 98 -13.28 -1.93 -6.53
CA LEU A 98 -12.31 -3.03 -6.66
C LEU A 98 -12.74 -4.25 -5.85
N PHE A 99 -13.22 -4.07 -4.61
CA PHE A 99 -13.80 -5.15 -3.80
C PHE A 99 -15.04 -5.77 -4.44
N HIS A 100 -15.81 -5.04 -5.25
CA HIS A 100 -16.89 -5.66 -6.00
C HIS A 100 -16.42 -6.42 -7.25
N ARG A 101 -15.34 -5.97 -7.88
CA ARG A 101 -14.89 -6.47 -9.18
C ARG A 101 -14.03 -7.71 -9.09
N HIS A 102 -13.22 -7.82 -8.04
CA HIS A 102 -12.21 -8.86 -7.91
C HIS A 102 -12.61 -9.83 -6.81
N SER A 103 -12.11 -11.06 -6.87
CA SER A 103 -12.35 -12.03 -5.79
C SER A 103 -11.33 -11.91 -4.67
N ARG A 104 -10.08 -11.53 -4.99
CA ARG A 104 -8.99 -11.38 -4.02
C ARG A 104 -8.10 -10.20 -4.40
N LEU A 105 -7.84 -9.32 -3.43
CA LEU A 105 -6.97 -8.15 -3.56
C LEU A 105 -5.89 -8.18 -2.47
N TRP A 106 -4.63 -8.17 -2.88
CA TRP A 106 -3.49 -7.93 -2.00
C TRP A 106 -3.23 -6.44 -1.93
N ILE A 107 -3.17 -5.87 -0.73
CA ILE A 107 -3.01 -4.44 -0.52
C ILE A 107 -1.79 -4.22 0.37
N ILE A 108 -0.77 -3.56 -0.18
CA ILE A 108 0.42 -3.13 0.56
C ILE A 108 0.15 -1.73 1.11
N LEU A 109 0.25 -1.59 2.43
CA LEU A 109 0.07 -0.36 3.16
C LEU A 109 1.37 -0.01 3.90
N ASP A 110 1.72 1.25 3.88
CA ASP A 110 2.76 1.78 4.75
C ASP A 110 2.23 2.07 6.15
N GLU A 111 3.15 2.15 7.10
CA GLU A 111 2.94 2.72 8.42
C GLU A 111 2.41 4.18 8.36
N PRO A 112 1.82 4.69 9.47
CA PRO A 112 1.03 5.93 9.49
C PRO A 112 1.72 7.17 8.91
N GLU A 113 3.05 7.22 8.99
CA GLU A 113 3.90 8.36 8.59
C GLU A 113 4.08 8.52 7.07
N ALA A 114 3.48 7.65 6.24
CA ALA A 114 3.54 7.76 4.79
C ALA A 114 2.49 8.71 4.21
N ASP A 115 2.95 9.70 3.44
CA ASP A 115 2.18 10.85 2.92
C ASP A 115 1.15 10.54 1.81
N LYS A 116 0.93 9.27 1.45
CA LYS A 116 0.10 8.89 0.29
C LYS A 116 -1.33 8.52 0.66
N THR A 117 -1.58 8.14 1.90
CA THR A 117 -2.90 7.73 2.39
C THR A 117 -3.14 8.25 3.80
N THR A 118 -4.36 8.71 4.08
CA THR A 118 -4.75 9.09 5.43
C THR A 118 -4.87 7.88 6.33
N GLU A 119 -4.68 8.06 7.63
CA GLU A 119 -4.87 6.99 8.61
C GLU A 119 -6.29 6.41 8.55
N ARG A 120 -7.30 7.25 8.29
CA ARG A 120 -8.68 6.81 8.11
C ARG A 120 -8.82 5.82 6.95
N PHE A 121 -8.18 6.08 5.82
CA PHE A 121 -8.27 5.22 4.65
C PHE A 121 -7.50 3.90 4.85
N LYS A 122 -6.34 3.95 5.51
CA LYS A 122 -5.60 2.75 5.95
C LYS A 122 -6.45 1.87 6.86
N GLN A 123 -7.07 2.45 7.90
CA GLN A 123 -7.95 1.71 8.81
C GLN A 123 -9.14 1.07 8.09
N MET A 124 -9.73 1.75 7.11
CA MET A 124 -10.81 1.18 6.31
C MET A 124 -10.35 -0.08 5.56
N ILE A 125 -9.16 -0.04 4.95
CA ILE A 125 -8.59 -1.20 4.27
C ILE A 125 -8.35 -2.34 5.27
N LEU A 126 -7.72 -2.04 6.39
CA LEU A 126 -7.38 -3.04 7.43
C LEU A 126 -8.62 -3.67 8.08
N GLN A 127 -9.73 -2.93 8.20
CA GLN A 127 -11.00 -3.46 8.72
C GLN A 127 -11.76 -4.29 7.69
N SER A 128 -11.54 -4.04 6.40
CA SER A 128 -12.21 -4.77 5.31
C SER A 128 -11.54 -6.09 4.94
N GLY A 129 -10.28 -6.30 5.35
CA GLY A 129 -9.48 -7.46 5.00
C GLY A 129 -8.78 -8.10 6.20
N GLU A 130 -7.96 -9.11 5.91
CA GLU A 130 -7.14 -9.81 6.88
C GLU A 130 -5.68 -9.37 6.72
N VAL A 131 -5.01 -8.97 7.81
CA VAL A 131 -3.56 -8.72 7.77
C VAL A 131 -2.85 -10.07 7.65
N ARG A 132 -2.10 -10.27 6.57
CA ARG A 132 -1.42 -11.54 6.24
C ARG A 132 0.07 -11.49 6.50
N PHE A 133 0.66 -10.31 6.44
CA PHE A 133 2.10 -10.11 6.64
C PHE A 133 2.39 -8.71 7.16
N GLU A 134 3.37 -8.60 8.05
CA GLU A 134 3.90 -7.33 8.53
C GLU A 134 5.39 -7.26 8.15
N PHE A 135 5.83 -6.08 7.72
CA PHE A 135 7.20 -5.83 7.31
C PHE A 135 7.68 -4.51 7.89
N PHE A 136 8.98 -4.24 7.82
CA PHE A 136 9.50 -2.96 8.29
C PHE A 136 8.91 -1.81 7.48
N GLY A 137 8.11 -0.97 8.13
CA GLY A 137 7.47 0.19 7.53
C GLY A 137 6.08 -0.08 6.94
N GLY A 138 5.47 -1.26 7.15
CA GLY A 138 4.13 -1.49 6.64
C GLY A 138 3.51 -2.88 6.86
N LYS A 139 2.36 -3.10 6.22
CA LYS A 139 1.57 -4.32 6.31
C LYS A 139 1.04 -4.73 4.94
N VAL A 140 0.80 -6.02 4.77
CA VAL A 140 0.06 -6.59 3.64
C VAL A 140 -1.29 -7.07 4.16
N ALA A 141 -2.36 -6.46 3.66
CA ALA A 141 -3.72 -6.90 3.86
C ALA A 141 -4.18 -7.73 2.65
N LEU A 142 -4.95 -8.78 2.91
CA LEU A 142 -5.68 -9.53 1.90
C LEU A 142 -7.17 -9.26 2.10
N TRP A 143 -7.79 -8.65 1.10
CA TRP A 143 -9.22 -8.68 0.97
C TRP A 143 -9.60 -9.91 0.12
N ASP A 144 -10.55 -10.71 0.61
CA ASP A 144 -11.02 -11.93 -0.02
C ASP A 144 -12.55 -11.95 0.01
N GLN A 145 -13.19 -11.95 -1.15
CA GLN A 145 -14.66 -11.90 -1.28
C GLN A 145 -15.37 -13.05 -0.55
N SER A 146 -14.73 -14.21 -0.40
CA SER A 146 -15.31 -15.36 0.30
C SER A 146 -15.34 -15.19 1.83
N ARG A 147 -14.52 -14.28 2.35
CA ARG A 147 -14.37 -14.01 3.79
C ARG A 147 -14.84 -12.61 4.18
N GLY A 148 -14.83 -11.68 3.23
CA GLY A 148 -15.20 -10.29 3.42
C GLY A 148 -16.71 -10.13 3.32
N THR A 149 -17.33 -9.56 4.35
CA THR A 149 -18.67 -9.00 4.23
C THR A 149 -18.52 -7.56 3.78
N LEU A 150 -18.92 -7.23 2.54
CA LEU A 150 -19.10 -5.83 2.13
C LEU A 150 -20.04 -5.07 3.10
N ALA A 151 -20.88 -5.81 3.83
CA ALA A 151 -21.76 -5.33 4.89
C ALA A 151 -21.03 -4.69 6.10
N THR A 152 -19.73 -4.95 6.31
CA THR A 152 -18.96 -4.29 7.37
C THR A 152 -18.21 -3.05 6.90
N MET A 153 -18.21 -2.72 5.60
CA MET A 153 -17.72 -1.43 5.15
C MET A 153 -18.73 -0.36 5.57
N PRO A 154 -18.34 0.58 6.45
CA PRO A 154 -19.26 1.62 6.85
C PRO A 154 -19.65 2.47 5.64
N ASP A 155 -20.90 2.92 5.61
CA ASP A 155 -21.41 3.84 4.59
C ASP A 155 -20.73 5.21 4.79
N TRP A 156 -19.55 5.36 4.19
CA TRP A 156 -18.66 6.50 4.40
C TRP A 156 -18.95 7.68 3.44
N GLY A 157 -20.18 7.81 2.93
CA GLY A 157 -20.74 9.08 2.44
C GLY A 157 -20.04 9.71 1.23
N GLY A 158 -19.48 8.91 0.32
CA GLY A 158 -19.02 9.38 -0.99
C GLY A 158 -19.99 8.87 -2.05
N SER A 159 -20.79 9.76 -2.64
CA SER A 159 -21.59 9.40 -3.82
C SER A 159 -20.66 9.08 -4.99
N VAL A 160 -21.01 8.04 -5.75
CA VAL A 160 -20.35 7.53 -6.96
C VAL A 160 -20.09 8.61 -8.05
N ASP A 161 -20.61 9.83 -7.87
CA ASP A 161 -20.70 10.86 -8.89
C ASP A 161 -19.72 12.05 -8.75
N SER A 162 -18.66 11.95 -7.95
CA SER A 162 -17.71 13.07 -7.80
C SER A 162 -16.35 12.81 -8.43
N TYR A 163 -16.26 13.03 -9.75
CA TYR A 163 -15.10 13.17 -10.65
C TYR A 163 -14.21 11.93 -10.90
#